data_AF-A0A8T3ZX39-F1
#
_entry.id   AF-A0A8T3ZX39-F1
#
_cell.length_a   1.000
_cell.length_b   1.000
_cell.length_c   1.000
_cell.angle_alpha   90.00
_cell.angle_beta   90.00
_cell.angle_gamma   90.00
#
_symmetry.space_group_name_H-M   'P 1'
#
loop_
_entity.id
_entity.type
_entity.pdbx_description
1 polymer ?
#
loop_
_entity_poly.entity_id
_entity_poly.type
_entity_poly.pdbx_seq_one_letter_code
_entity_poly.pdbx_strand_id
1 'polypeptide(L)'
;MASLLFRRILVILLLVFIVAMAYSFTRPRGEVASSEDAVRFVKDDLASDPLLAAGNYLSSIFSSERQPDGTWQVTVKVTRDPHSACPRAFIRTYDLLPIRHALDKAIAQNCAHSGAIAFPEEAILQSAQLPEVKAAIANGAASCGYGLPLNPARVREYCPDADLSSLSKYASQLPAAARWLVEWKAPGFEPLRVAYDGKANRLA
;
A
#
# COMPACT_ATOMS: atom_id res chain seq x y z
N MET A 1 -20.40 -56.02 -35.22
CA MET A 1 -19.04 -55.41 -35.24
C MET A 1 -19.00 -53.94 -34.81
N ALA A 2 -20.04 -53.12 -35.07
CA ALA A 2 -20.06 -51.70 -34.68
C ALA A 2 -19.94 -51.42 -33.15
N SER A 3 -20.45 -52.32 -32.30
CA SER A 3 -20.41 -52.19 -30.83
C SER A 3 -18.98 -52.21 -30.23
N LEU A 4 -18.08 -53.00 -30.80
CA LEU A 4 -16.69 -53.11 -30.33
C LEU A 4 -15.85 -51.88 -30.71
N LEU A 5 -16.07 -51.33 -31.91
CA LEU A 5 -15.43 -50.10 -32.36
C LEU A 5 -15.86 -48.89 -31.51
N PHE A 6 -17.16 -48.78 -31.23
CA PHE A 6 -17.69 -47.69 -30.41
C PHE A 6 -17.15 -47.73 -28.96
N ARG A 7 -17.08 -48.92 -28.34
CA ARG A 7 -16.47 -49.09 -27.01
C ARG A 7 -15.01 -48.67 -26.98
N ARG A 8 -14.22 -49.02 -28.01
CA ARG A 8 -12.81 -48.64 -28.09
C ARG A 8 -12.62 -47.14 -28.23
N ILE A 9 -13.43 -46.48 -29.05
CA ILE A 9 -13.40 -45.01 -29.21
C ILE A 9 -13.75 -44.31 -27.89
N LEU A 10 -14.79 -44.77 -27.18
CA LEU A 10 -15.19 -44.21 -25.90
C LEU A 10 -14.08 -44.32 -24.84
N VAL A 11 -13.43 -45.49 -24.75
CA VAL A 11 -12.32 -45.71 -23.80
C VAL A 11 -11.12 -44.81 -24.12
N ILE A 12 -10.79 -44.63 -25.40
CA ILE A 12 -9.71 -43.73 -25.82
C ILE A 12 -10.05 -42.28 -25.45
N LEU A 13 -11.28 -41.81 -25.71
CA LEU A 13 -11.71 -40.47 -25.34
C LEU A 13 -11.68 -40.25 -23.83
N LEU A 14 -12.10 -41.25 -23.04
CA LEU A 14 -12.06 -41.19 -21.59
C LEU A 14 -10.60 -41.10 -21.08
N LEU A 15 -9.69 -41.88 -21.65
CA LEU A 15 -8.26 -41.83 -21.35
C LEU A 15 -7.64 -40.47 -21.69
N VAL A 16 -7.94 -39.93 -22.88
CA VAL A 16 -7.49 -38.60 -23.29
C VAL A 16 -8.02 -37.53 -22.35
N PHE A 17 -9.28 -37.62 -21.93
CA PHE A 17 -9.89 -36.68 -20.98
C PHE A 17 -9.22 -36.75 -19.61
N ILE A 18 -8.97 -37.95 -19.08
CA ILE A 18 -8.28 -38.15 -17.79
C ILE A 18 -6.85 -37.60 -17.86
N VAL A 19 -6.12 -37.88 -18.94
CA VAL A 19 -4.75 -37.36 -19.13
C VAL A 19 -4.76 -35.83 -19.27
N ALA A 20 -5.73 -35.26 -19.99
CA ALA A 20 -5.87 -33.81 -20.12
C ALA A 20 -6.21 -33.14 -18.79
N MET A 21 -7.10 -33.73 -17.99
CA MET A 21 -7.39 -33.26 -16.63
C MET A 21 -6.15 -33.35 -15.72
N ALA A 22 -5.48 -34.51 -15.69
CA ALA A 22 -4.27 -34.70 -14.90
C ALA A 22 -3.18 -33.70 -15.31
N TYR A 23 -2.98 -33.48 -16.61
CA TYR A 23 -2.04 -32.50 -17.14
C TYR A 23 -2.39 -31.06 -16.75
N SER A 24 -3.69 -30.74 -16.65
CA SER A 24 -4.17 -29.44 -16.18
C SER A 24 -3.92 -29.23 -14.68
N PHE A 25 -3.86 -30.29 -13.89
CA PHE A 25 -3.50 -30.24 -12.48
C PHE A 25 -1.98 -30.26 -12.23
N THR A 26 -1.19 -30.82 -13.16
CA THR A 26 0.28 -30.86 -13.06
C THR A 26 0.97 -29.67 -13.71
N ARG A 27 0.28 -28.85 -14.50
CA ARG A 27 0.87 -27.57 -14.92
C ARG A 27 1.15 -26.75 -13.65
N PRO A 28 2.40 -26.36 -13.38
CA PRO A 28 2.68 -25.40 -12.33
C PRO A 28 1.85 -24.17 -12.68
N ARG A 29 0.82 -23.89 -11.89
CA ARG A 29 0.11 -22.62 -11.94
C ARG A 29 1.19 -21.59 -11.69
N GLY A 30 1.55 -20.83 -12.73
CA GLY A 30 2.77 -20.02 -12.82
C GLY A 30 3.32 -19.69 -11.45
N GLU A 31 4.29 -20.50 -11.01
CA GLU A 31 4.84 -20.38 -9.67
C GLU A 31 5.46 -18.99 -9.62
N VAL A 32 4.99 -18.15 -8.70
CA VAL A 32 5.64 -16.88 -8.43
C VAL A 32 7.01 -17.23 -7.88
N ALA A 33 8.01 -17.28 -8.76
CA ALA A 33 9.30 -17.89 -8.47
C ALA A 33 10.17 -16.99 -7.57
N SER A 34 9.88 -15.69 -7.56
CA SER A 34 10.67 -14.67 -6.90
C SER A 34 9.81 -13.62 -6.19
N SER A 35 10.43 -12.89 -5.27
CA SER A 35 9.78 -11.75 -4.60
C SER A 35 9.44 -10.65 -5.61
N GLU A 36 10.30 -10.45 -6.60
CA GLU A 36 10.10 -9.49 -7.67
C GLU A 36 8.86 -9.82 -8.50
N ASP A 37 8.64 -11.11 -8.81
CA ASP A 37 7.44 -11.57 -9.50
C ASP A 37 6.19 -11.37 -8.66
N ALA A 38 6.27 -11.62 -7.35
CA ALA A 38 5.16 -11.41 -6.41
C ALA A 38 4.75 -9.94 -6.35
N VAL A 39 5.75 -9.06 -6.20
CA VAL A 39 5.55 -7.62 -6.18
C VAL A 39 5.01 -7.11 -7.50
N ARG A 40 5.55 -7.59 -8.63
CA ARG A 40 5.06 -7.21 -9.96
C ARG A 40 3.61 -7.63 -10.17
N PHE A 41 3.26 -8.87 -9.82
CA PHE A 41 1.89 -9.35 -9.91
C PHE A 41 0.92 -8.45 -9.15
N VAL A 42 1.25 -8.10 -7.90
CA VAL A 42 0.40 -7.23 -7.08
C VAL A 42 0.33 -5.81 -7.62
N LYS A 43 1.43 -5.27 -8.16
CA LYS A 43 1.40 -3.95 -8.81
C LYS A 43 0.51 -3.94 -10.04
N ASP A 44 0.57 -4.99 -10.86
CA ASP A 44 -0.27 -5.13 -12.05
C ASP A 44 -1.75 -5.26 -11.67
N ASP A 45 -2.06 -6.02 -10.62
CA ASP A 45 -3.42 -6.14 -10.06
C ASP A 45 -3.95 -4.78 -9.56
N LEU A 46 -3.17 -4.08 -8.73
CA LEU A 46 -3.52 -2.74 -8.23
C LEU A 46 -3.71 -1.72 -9.37
N ALA A 47 -2.88 -1.78 -10.42
CA ALA A 47 -3.01 -0.91 -11.59
C ALA A 47 -4.28 -1.19 -12.39
N SER A 48 -4.77 -2.44 -12.33
CA SER A 48 -6.00 -2.86 -12.99
C SER A 48 -7.27 -2.65 -12.16
N ASP A 49 -7.15 -2.37 -10.84
CA ASP A 49 -8.28 -2.12 -9.93
C ASP A 49 -8.99 -0.81 -10.33
N PRO A 50 -10.24 -0.87 -10.83
CA PRO A 50 -10.96 0.31 -11.28
C PRO A 50 -11.22 1.32 -10.14
N LEU A 51 -11.29 0.85 -8.89
CA LEU A 51 -11.49 1.72 -7.73
C LEU A 51 -10.22 2.55 -7.46
N LEU A 52 -9.03 1.98 -7.69
CA LEU A 52 -7.77 2.69 -7.56
C LEU A 52 -7.49 3.58 -8.77
N ALA A 53 -7.82 3.10 -9.97
CA ALA A 53 -7.64 3.85 -11.22
C ALA A 53 -8.55 5.09 -11.32
N ALA A 54 -9.72 5.08 -10.68
CA ALA A 54 -10.70 6.16 -10.77
C ALA A 54 -10.54 7.27 -9.71
N GLY A 55 -9.53 7.23 -8.83
CA GLY A 55 -9.41 8.22 -7.75
C GLY A 55 -8.00 8.62 -7.35
N ASN A 56 -7.92 9.57 -6.41
CA ASN A 56 -6.69 10.03 -5.77
C ASN A 56 -6.18 8.97 -4.77
N TYR A 57 -5.63 7.88 -5.28
CA TYR A 57 -5.04 6.82 -4.48
C TYR A 57 -3.53 6.80 -4.62
N LEU A 58 -2.85 6.41 -3.54
CA LEU A 58 -1.44 6.06 -3.53
C LEU A 58 -1.31 4.66 -2.95
N SER A 59 -0.56 3.78 -3.61
CA SER A 59 -0.28 2.44 -3.12
C SER A 59 1.22 2.20 -3.02
N SER A 60 1.68 1.66 -1.89
CA SER A 60 3.08 1.30 -1.69
C SER A 60 3.19 -0.12 -1.16
N ILE A 61 4.14 -0.89 -1.70
CA ILE A 61 4.45 -2.23 -1.19
C ILE A 61 5.21 -2.09 0.14
N PHE A 62 4.68 -2.72 1.18
CA PHE A 62 5.24 -2.69 2.53
C PHE A 62 6.18 -3.88 2.78
N SER A 63 5.76 -5.08 2.37
CA SER A 63 6.58 -6.30 2.44
C SER A 63 6.20 -7.29 1.34
N SER A 64 7.12 -8.20 1.02
CA SER A 64 6.94 -9.34 0.14
C SER A 64 7.76 -10.50 0.70
N GLU A 65 7.09 -11.51 1.25
CA GLU A 65 7.69 -12.57 2.04
C GLU A 65 7.19 -13.93 1.59
N ARG A 66 8.10 -14.91 1.54
CA ARG A 66 7.75 -16.29 1.25
C ARG A 66 7.34 -17.00 2.54
N GLN A 67 6.13 -17.50 2.57
CA GLN A 67 5.55 -18.23 3.70
C GLN A 67 6.14 -19.65 3.80
N PRO A 68 6.07 -20.30 4.99
CA PRO A 68 6.60 -21.65 5.20
C PRO A 68 5.97 -22.73 4.30
N ASP A 69 4.73 -22.52 3.85
CA ASP A 69 4.02 -23.40 2.92
C ASP A 69 4.43 -23.19 1.45
N GLY A 70 5.38 -22.29 1.20
CA GLY A 70 5.91 -21.95 -0.12
C GLY A 70 5.15 -20.85 -0.85
N THR A 71 4.04 -20.35 -0.31
CA THR A 71 3.24 -19.25 -0.90
C THR A 71 3.93 -17.90 -0.70
N TRP A 72 3.60 -16.92 -1.54
CA TRP A 72 4.06 -15.54 -1.35
C TRP A 72 2.99 -14.70 -0.70
N GLN A 73 3.36 -13.97 0.34
CA GLN A 73 2.53 -12.95 0.94
C GLN A 73 3.08 -11.57 0.62
N VAL A 74 2.25 -10.71 0.04
CA VAL A 74 2.61 -9.32 -0.26
C VAL A 74 1.69 -8.39 0.50
N THR A 75 2.28 -7.52 1.30
CA THR A 75 1.54 -6.52 2.08
C THR A 75 1.63 -5.17 1.39
N VAL A 76 0.48 -4.55 1.12
CA VAL A 76 0.36 -3.26 0.44
C VAL A 76 -0.31 -2.28 1.38
N LYS A 77 0.22 -1.07 1.48
CA LYS A 77 -0.51 0.06 2.04
C LYS A 77 -1.15 0.82 0.90
N VAL A 78 -2.45 1.04 0.98
CA VAL A 78 -3.19 1.88 0.06
C VAL A 78 -3.76 3.06 0.84
N THR A 79 -3.48 4.25 0.34
CA THR A 79 -3.90 5.52 0.92
C THR A 79 -4.80 6.24 -0.07
N ARG A 80 -6.03 6.53 0.33
CA ARG A 80 -6.99 7.34 -0.40
C ARG A 80 -6.92 8.78 0.09
N ASP A 81 -6.99 9.72 -0.84
CA ASP A 81 -6.89 11.16 -0.59
C ASP A 81 -5.60 11.52 0.18
N PRO A 82 -4.40 11.06 -0.26
CA PRO A 82 -3.15 11.14 0.50
C PRO A 82 -2.72 12.58 0.84
N HIS A 83 -3.18 13.56 0.07
CA HIS A 83 -2.86 14.97 0.25
C HIS A 83 -3.93 15.78 1.00
N SER A 84 -4.96 15.11 1.51
CA SER A 84 -6.05 15.75 2.22
C SER A 84 -5.78 15.82 3.72
N ALA A 85 -6.54 16.65 4.43
CA ALA A 85 -6.51 16.68 5.88
C ALA A 85 -7.04 15.42 6.57
N CYS A 86 -7.61 14.49 5.79
CA CYS A 86 -8.19 13.25 6.28
C CYS A 86 -7.87 12.08 5.35
N PRO A 87 -6.59 11.70 5.24
CA PRO A 87 -6.20 10.58 4.41
C PRO A 87 -6.77 9.29 5.01
N ARG A 88 -7.20 8.38 4.14
CA ARG A 88 -7.70 7.07 4.56
C ARG A 88 -6.72 6.00 4.12
N ALA A 89 -6.09 5.33 5.08
CA ALA A 89 -5.11 4.29 4.82
C ALA A 89 -5.62 2.92 5.27
N PHE A 90 -5.35 1.92 4.44
CA PHE A 90 -5.63 0.52 4.69
C PHE A 90 -4.45 -0.34 4.27
N ILE A 91 -4.22 -1.42 5.03
CA ILE A 91 -3.28 -2.48 4.67
C ILE A 91 -4.07 -3.59 4.00
N ARG A 92 -3.68 -3.94 2.79
CA ARG A 92 -4.18 -5.08 2.05
C ARG A 92 -3.09 -6.13 1.96
N THR A 93 -3.40 -7.35 2.38
CA THR A 93 -2.48 -8.49 2.29
C THR A 93 -2.93 -9.43 1.17
N TYR A 94 -2.01 -9.77 0.28
CA TYR A 94 -2.21 -10.69 -0.85
C TYR A 94 -1.49 -11.99 -0.57
N ASP A 95 -2.23 -13.11 -0.53
CA ASP A 95 -1.65 -14.45 -0.52
C ASP A 95 -1.68 -15.01 -1.95
N LEU A 96 -0.51 -15.07 -2.59
CA LEU A 96 -0.35 -15.48 -3.99
C LEU A 96 -0.28 -17.02 -4.07
N LEU A 97 -1.47 -17.63 -4.09
CA LEU A 97 -1.86 -19.02 -4.41
C LEU A 97 -2.41 -19.85 -3.23
N PRO A 98 -3.68 -20.33 -3.34
CA PRO A 98 -4.70 -19.81 -4.25
C PRO A 98 -4.93 -18.32 -3.94
N ILE A 99 -4.94 -17.45 -4.97
CA ILE A 99 -5.03 -15.99 -4.79
C ILE A 99 -6.18 -15.67 -3.85
N ARG A 100 -5.85 -15.16 -2.67
CA ARG A 100 -6.80 -14.73 -1.64
C ARG A 100 -6.34 -13.39 -1.11
N HIS A 101 -7.27 -12.44 -1.03
CA HIS A 101 -7.04 -11.21 -0.27
C HIS A 101 -7.39 -11.51 1.19
N ALA A 102 -6.39 -11.38 2.06
CA ALA A 102 -6.48 -11.83 3.45
C ALA A 102 -6.89 -10.71 4.40
N LEU A 103 -7.85 -9.86 4.00
CA LEU A 103 -8.40 -8.69 4.70
C LEU A 103 -7.72 -7.35 4.38
N ASP A 104 -8.57 -6.32 4.25
CA ASP A 104 -8.20 -4.92 4.31
C ASP A 104 -8.25 -4.46 5.79
N LYS A 105 -7.09 -4.28 6.42
CA LYS A 105 -7.00 -3.71 7.77
C LYS A 105 -6.97 -2.19 7.68
N ALA A 106 -8.02 -1.55 8.20
CA ALA A 106 -8.07 -0.12 8.43
C ALA A 106 -6.93 0.35 9.33
N ILE A 107 -6.16 1.35 8.89
CA ILE A 107 -5.23 2.10 9.75
C ILE A 107 -5.83 3.46 10.07
N ALA A 108 -6.33 4.16 9.06
CA ALA A 108 -6.95 5.46 9.18
C ALA A 108 -8.18 5.49 8.27
N GLN A 109 -9.37 5.69 8.81
CA GLN A 109 -10.61 5.66 8.01
C GLN A 109 -11.58 6.79 8.32
N ASN A 110 -11.55 7.29 9.56
CA ASN A 110 -12.29 8.46 10.00
C ASN A 110 -11.30 9.57 10.32
N CYS A 111 -11.70 10.84 10.17
CA CYS A 111 -10.85 12.00 10.48
C CYS A 111 -10.57 12.17 11.97
N ALA A 112 -10.84 11.14 12.76
CA ALA A 112 -10.76 11.09 14.20
C ALA A 112 -9.73 10.01 14.56
N HIS A 113 -8.47 10.41 14.63
CA HIS A 113 -7.43 9.59 15.25
C HIS A 113 -7.14 10.13 16.64
N SER A 114 -7.26 9.29 17.65
CA SER A 114 -6.95 9.64 19.05
C SER A 114 -6.13 8.50 19.65
N GLY A 115 -4.87 8.37 19.24
CA GLY A 115 -4.06 7.24 19.66
C GLY A 115 -2.59 7.38 19.29
N ALA A 116 -1.86 6.28 19.46
CA ALA A 116 -0.49 6.18 19.01
C ALA A 116 -0.41 6.37 17.48
N ILE A 117 0.68 6.96 17.01
CA ILE A 117 0.95 7.17 15.60
C ILE A 117 1.90 6.05 15.16
N ALA A 118 1.36 5.06 14.47
CA ALA A 118 2.11 3.98 13.83
C ALA A 118 2.38 4.25 12.34
N PHE A 119 1.63 5.18 11.72
CA PHE A 119 1.75 5.50 10.30
C PHE A 119 1.73 7.02 10.03
N PRO A 120 2.32 7.49 8.91
CA PRO A 120 2.30 8.91 8.55
C PRO A 120 0.89 9.49 8.39
N GLU A 121 -0.07 8.70 7.91
CA GLU A 121 -1.46 9.13 7.75
C GLU A 121 -2.14 9.45 9.09
N GLU A 122 -1.84 8.70 10.15
CA GLU A 122 -2.30 9.00 11.51
C GLU A 122 -1.64 10.29 12.04
N ALA A 123 -0.39 10.58 11.65
CA ALA A 123 0.28 11.83 11.99
C ALA A 123 -0.39 13.02 11.29
N ILE A 124 -0.80 12.86 10.03
CA ILE A 124 -1.58 13.86 9.30
C ILE A 124 -2.89 14.14 10.06
N LEU A 125 -3.64 13.10 10.42
CA LEU A 125 -4.89 13.23 11.18
C LEU A 125 -4.68 13.96 12.52
N GLN A 126 -3.60 13.63 13.24
CA GLN A 126 -3.26 14.29 14.50
C GLN A 126 -2.93 15.78 14.29
N SER A 127 -2.11 16.10 13.27
CA SER A 127 -1.71 17.48 13.00
C SER A 127 -2.85 18.33 12.47
N ALA A 128 -3.79 17.74 11.71
CA ALA A 128 -4.98 18.42 11.20
C ALA A 128 -5.87 19.01 12.31
N GLN A 129 -5.72 18.54 13.55
CA GLN A 129 -6.47 19.08 14.69
C GLN A 129 -5.89 20.36 15.28
N LEU A 130 -4.62 20.69 14.96
CA LEU A 130 -3.92 21.86 15.48
C LEU A 130 -4.50 23.17 14.91
N PRO A 131 -4.68 24.23 15.72
CA PRO A 131 -5.27 25.49 15.25
C PRO A 131 -4.54 26.13 14.05
N GLU A 132 -3.20 26.14 14.06
CA GLU A 132 -2.38 26.68 12.99
C GLU A 132 -2.50 25.87 11.68
N VAL A 133 -2.67 24.55 11.81
CA VAL A 133 -2.88 23.65 10.67
C VAL A 133 -4.30 23.83 10.13
N LYS A 134 -5.31 23.99 10.99
CA LYS A 134 -6.69 24.29 10.57
C LYS A 134 -6.76 25.58 9.75
N ALA A 135 -6.01 26.60 10.15
CA ALA A 135 -5.89 27.83 9.37
C ALA A 135 -5.24 27.58 8.00
N ALA A 136 -4.17 26.77 7.93
CA ALA A 136 -3.55 26.39 6.67
C ALA A 136 -4.51 25.59 5.76
N ILE A 137 -5.25 24.63 6.31
CA ILE A 137 -6.27 23.84 5.60
C ILE A 137 -7.36 24.75 5.02
N ALA A 138 -7.83 25.74 5.78
CA ALA A 138 -8.81 26.71 5.30
C ALA A 138 -8.29 27.52 4.09
N ASN A 139 -6.97 27.66 3.96
CA ASN A 139 -6.29 28.27 2.82
C ASN A 139 -5.93 27.26 1.70
N GLY A 140 -6.49 26.04 1.74
CA GLY A 140 -6.26 25.02 0.72
C GLY A 140 -4.93 24.27 0.85
N ALA A 141 -4.36 24.18 2.06
CA ALA A 141 -3.14 23.41 2.27
C ALA A 141 -3.32 21.92 1.96
N ALA A 142 -2.36 21.35 1.22
CA ALA A 142 -2.20 19.92 1.01
C ALA A 142 -1.23 19.33 2.05
N SER A 143 -1.48 18.11 2.50
CA SER A 143 -0.63 17.41 3.47
C SER A 143 0.33 16.42 2.82
N CYS A 144 1.49 16.25 3.43
CA CYS A 144 2.46 15.20 3.12
C CYS A 144 2.98 14.59 4.42
N GLY A 145 2.88 13.27 4.58
CA GLY A 145 3.34 12.55 5.76
C GLY A 145 4.56 11.70 5.46
N TYR A 146 5.57 11.75 6.33
CA TYR A 146 6.85 11.08 6.15
C TYR A 146 7.26 10.31 7.41
N GLY A 147 7.89 9.15 7.20
CA GLY A 147 8.64 8.45 8.25
C GLY A 147 10.06 8.99 8.36
N LEU A 148 10.59 9.02 9.59
CA LEU A 148 11.97 9.38 9.89
C LEU A 148 12.81 8.12 10.22
N PRO A 149 14.08 8.03 9.75
CA PRO A 149 14.76 8.99 8.88
C PRO A 149 14.14 9.04 7.47
N LEU A 150 14.24 10.20 6.82
CA LEU A 150 13.64 10.41 5.50
C LEU A 150 14.25 9.46 4.46
N ASN A 151 13.39 8.82 3.67
CA ASN A 151 13.79 8.10 2.47
C ASN A 151 13.40 8.95 1.24
N PRO A 152 14.36 9.54 0.51
CA PRO A 152 14.07 10.44 -0.61
C PRO A 152 13.19 9.84 -1.71
N ALA A 153 13.33 8.55 -1.99
CA ALA A 153 12.51 7.87 -3.00
C ALA A 153 11.05 7.81 -2.56
N ARG A 154 10.79 7.43 -1.30
CA ARG A 154 9.43 7.41 -0.72
C ARG A 154 8.83 8.79 -0.57
N VAL A 155 9.65 9.80 -0.25
CA VAL A 155 9.20 11.20 -0.18
C VAL A 155 8.69 11.66 -1.53
N ARG A 156 9.44 11.42 -2.62
CA ARG A 156 9.02 11.81 -3.98
C ARG A 156 7.84 10.99 -4.51
N GLU A 157 7.75 9.72 -4.14
CA GLU A 157 6.60 8.88 -4.47
C GLU A 157 5.32 9.40 -3.82
N TYR A 158 5.41 9.86 -2.56
CA TYR A 158 4.27 10.43 -1.85
C TYR A 158 3.99 11.86 -2.32
N CYS A 159 4.97 12.76 -2.24
CA CYS A 159 4.86 14.17 -2.63
C CYS A 159 5.94 14.54 -3.67
N PRO A 160 5.62 14.47 -4.98
CA PRO A 160 6.57 14.73 -6.06
C PRO A 160 7.25 16.10 -6.01
N ASP A 161 6.51 17.12 -5.56
CA ASP A 161 6.96 18.53 -5.50
C ASP A 161 7.60 18.90 -4.15
N ALA A 162 7.96 17.92 -3.33
CA ALA A 162 8.58 18.15 -2.03
C ALA A 162 10.03 18.66 -2.19
N ASP A 163 10.35 19.77 -1.52
CA ASP A 163 11.74 20.27 -1.43
C ASP A 163 12.53 19.39 -0.43
N LEU A 164 13.19 18.37 -0.98
CA LEU A 164 14.00 17.42 -0.20
C LEU A 164 15.13 18.10 0.57
N SER A 165 15.70 19.20 0.09
CA SER A 165 16.80 19.89 0.78
C SER A 165 16.27 20.55 2.05
N SER A 166 15.20 21.34 1.92
CA SER A 166 14.54 21.99 3.04
C SER A 166 13.98 20.98 4.05
N LEU A 167 13.35 19.89 3.57
CA LEU A 167 12.85 18.82 4.42
C LEU A 167 13.96 18.09 5.17
N SER A 168 15.06 17.74 4.50
CA SER A 168 16.17 17.02 5.15
C SER A 168 16.86 17.89 6.20
N LYS A 169 17.04 19.19 5.91
CA LYS A 169 17.56 20.16 6.88
C LYS A 169 16.67 20.24 8.10
N TYR A 170 15.35 20.37 7.92
CA TYR A 170 14.41 20.39 9.03
C TYR A 170 14.45 19.07 9.83
N ALA A 171 14.41 17.92 9.16
CA ALA A 171 14.46 16.60 9.79
C ALA A 171 15.74 16.39 10.62
N SER A 172 16.88 16.91 10.19
CA SER A 172 18.15 16.82 10.94
C SER A 172 18.17 17.63 12.24
N GLN A 173 17.25 18.59 12.40
CA GLN A 173 17.13 19.42 13.59
C GLN A 173 16.15 18.84 14.61
N LEU A 174 15.39 17.81 14.23
CA LEU A 174 14.42 17.18 15.11
C LEU A 174 15.11 16.31 16.17
N PRO A 175 14.50 16.15 17.35
CA PRO A 175 14.99 15.19 18.35
C PRO A 175 15.08 13.78 17.78
N ALA A 176 16.04 12.97 18.25
CA ALA A 176 16.19 11.57 17.82
C ALA A 176 14.95 10.70 18.08
N ALA A 177 14.07 11.13 18.99
CA ALA A 177 12.79 10.47 19.26
C ALA A 177 11.75 10.70 18.16
N ALA A 178 11.95 11.67 17.25
CA ALA A 178 11.02 11.96 16.17
C ALA A 178 10.94 10.77 15.20
N ARG A 179 9.72 10.29 14.97
CA ARG A 179 9.41 9.16 14.09
C ARG A 179 8.64 9.58 12.85
N TRP A 180 7.81 10.61 12.97
CA TRP A 180 6.92 11.07 11.92
C TRP A 180 7.07 12.56 11.72
N LEU A 181 7.08 12.98 10.46
CA LEU A 181 7.08 14.38 10.04
C LEU A 181 5.89 14.59 9.11
N VAL A 182 5.10 15.62 9.37
CA VAL A 182 4.02 16.08 8.48
C VAL A 182 4.37 17.46 7.97
N GLU A 183 4.21 17.67 6.68
CA GLU A 183 4.30 18.97 6.03
C GLU A 183 2.94 19.36 5.45
N TRP A 184 2.53 20.61 5.68
CA TRP A 184 1.32 21.22 5.13
C TRP A 184 1.74 22.38 4.24
N LYS A 185 1.33 22.35 2.97
CA LYS A 185 1.73 23.33 1.97
C LYS A 185 0.50 23.95 1.31
N ALA A 186 0.35 25.27 1.43
CA ALA A 186 -0.64 26.05 0.69
C ALA A 186 0.06 26.92 -0.37
N PRO A 187 -0.57 27.19 -1.53
CA PRO A 187 -0.02 28.11 -2.52
C PRO A 187 0.25 29.50 -1.91
N GLY A 188 1.49 29.99 -2.02
CA GLY A 188 1.88 31.32 -1.53
C GLY A 188 2.18 31.42 -0.04
N PHE A 189 2.25 30.30 0.68
CA PHE A 189 2.62 30.27 2.11
C PHE A 189 3.84 29.38 2.35
N GLU A 190 4.60 29.73 3.40
CA GLU A 190 5.67 28.87 3.90
C GLU A 190 5.10 27.53 4.39
N PRO A 191 5.75 26.39 4.10
CA PRO A 191 5.29 25.09 4.57
C PRO A 191 5.26 25.02 6.10
N LEU A 192 4.12 24.59 6.65
CA LEU A 192 3.98 24.32 8.07
C LEU A 192 4.39 22.87 8.33
N ARG A 193 5.31 22.64 9.27
CA ARG A 193 5.83 21.31 9.57
C ARG A 193 5.55 20.94 11.02
N VAL A 194 5.14 19.69 11.23
CA VAL A 194 4.83 19.15 12.56
C VAL A 194 5.48 17.79 12.71
N ALA A 195 6.14 17.55 13.84
CA ALA A 195 6.83 16.28 14.10
C ALA A 195 6.30 15.56 15.35
N TYR A 196 6.31 14.23 15.32
CA TYR A 196 5.82 13.37 16.40
C TYR A 196 6.78 12.23 16.76
N ASP A 197 6.75 11.80 18.03
CA ASP A 197 7.54 10.68 18.58
C ASP A 197 6.91 9.28 18.41
N GLY A 198 5.76 9.19 17.73
CA GLY A 198 4.98 7.96 17.59
C GLY A 198 3.98 7.69 18.72
N LYS A 199 4.02 8.44 19.82
CA LYS A 199 3.00 8.43 20.88
C LYS A 199 2.05 9.64 20.79
N ALA A 200 2.01 10.27 19.61
CA ALA A 200 1.29 11.52 19.36
C ALA A 200 1.79 12.73 20.16
N ASN A 201 2.97 12.65 20.81
CA ASN A 201 3.58 13.84 21.41
C ASN A 201 4.19 14.69 20.31
N ARG A 202 3.75 15.94 20.22
CA ARG A 202 4.34 16.92 19.31
C ARG A 202 5.73 17.30 19.80
N LEU A 203 6.69 17.30 18.88
CA LEU A 203 8.09 17.63 19.17
C LEU A 203 8.51 18.99 18.57
N ALA A 204 7.85 19.41 17.50
CA ALA A 204 7.99 20.69 16.81
C ALA A 204 6.69 20.96 16.03
#